data_AF-A0A1B1MV21-F1
#
_entry.id   AF-A0A1B1MV21-F1
#
_cell.length_a   1.000
_cell.length_b   1.000
_cell.length_c   1.000
_cell.angle_alpha   90.00
_cell.angle_beta   90.00
_cell.angle_gamma   90.00
#
_symmetry.space_group_name_H-M   'P 1'
#
loop_
_entity.id
_entity.type
_entity.pdbx_description
1 polymer ?
#
loop_
_entity_poly.entity_id
_entity_poly.type
_entity_poly.pdbx_seq_one_letter_code
_entity_poly.pdbx_strand_id
1 'polypeptide(L)'
;QMDGAILVVSGADGPMPQTKEHILLAQQVGVPAIVVFLNKIDQVDDEELLELVELEIRETLDRYNFPGSEIPIISGSALLAVEALSKDSQIQKGKDPWVDKIYQLMETVDNAIPLPQRDIDKQFLMAVENVVSITGRGTVATGRVERGQIKVGDTVEVIGLKDTQTTTVIGLEMFQKTLEKSVAGDNVGILLRGVQKHEIQRGMVLAEPGSITPHTRFQAQVYILKKNEGGRHTSFLPGYRPQFYVRTTDVTGKIESFKADDDSPIPMVMPG
;
A
#
# COMPACT_ATOMS: atom_id res chain seq x y z
N GLN A 1 -0.16 0.69 1.29
CA GLN A 1 0.98 1.34 0.60
C GLN A 1 2.19 0.44 0.80
N MET A 2 2.33 -0.61 -0.03
CA MET A 2 3.45 -1.54 0.04
C MET A 2 4.28 -1.35 -1.23
N ASP A 3 5.54 -0.97 -1.08
CA ASP A 3 6.50 -0.79 -2.19
C ASP A 3 7.07 -2.14 -2.67
N GLY A 4 6.74 -3.22 -1.95
CA GLY A 4 7.02 -4.61 -2.27
C GLY A 4 6.51 -5.50 -1.14
N ALA A 5 6.39 -6.81 -1.37
CA ALA A 5 5.90 -7.75 -0.36
C ALA A 5 6.75 -9.02 -0.28
N ILE A 6 6.89 -9.56 0.94
CA ILE A 6 7.42 -10.91 1.16
C ILE A 6 6.23 -11.86 1.33
N LEU A 7 6.03 -12.76 0.35
CA LEU A 7 5.01 -13.80 0.43
C LEU A 7 5.57 -15.02 1.15
N VAL A 8 5.10 -15.28 2.36
CA VAL A 8 5.53 -16.45 3.14
C VAL A 8 4.58 -17.61 2.88
N VAL A 9 5.11 -18.74 2.41
CA VAL A 9 4.36 -19.98 2.16
C VAL A 9 5.01 -21.13 2.93
N SER A 10 4.21 -22.02 3.51
CA SER A 10 4.71 -23.20 4.21
C SER A 10 5.08 -24.28 3.21
N GLY A 11 6.29 -24.82 3.27
CA GLY A 11 6.73 -25.96 2.46
C GLY A 11 5.96 -27.24 2.77
N ALA A 12 5.38 -27.36 3.97
CA ALA A 12 4.56 -28.50 4.36
C ALA A 12 3.10 -28.39 3.88
N ASP A 13 2.57 -27.16 3.78
CA ASP A 13 1.14 -26.93 3.53
C ASP A 13 0.85 -26.43 2.10
N GLY A 14 1.85 -25.85 1.42
CA GLY A 14 1.69 -25.23 0.11
C GLY A 14 0.80 -23.97 0.11
N PRO A 15 0.36 -23.51 -1.08
CA PRO A 15 -0.46 -22.32 -1.23
C PRO A 15 -1.91 -22.52 -0.76
N MET A 16 -2.24 -21.92 0.39
CA MET A 16 -3.55 -21.99 1.04
C MET A 16 -4.53 -20.91 0.51
N PRO A 17 -5.83 -20.97 0.84
CA PRO A 17 -6.80 -19.95 0.42
C PRO A 17 -6.40 -18.52 0.77
N GLN A 18 -5.82 -18.28 1.95
CA GLN A 18 -5.33 -16.95 2.32
C GLN A 18 -4.12 -16.51 1.48
N THR A 19 -3.25 -17.43 1.06
CA THR A 19 -2.14 -17.13 0.14
C THR A 19 -2.68 -16.57 -1.17
N LYS A 20 -3.72 -17.20 -1.72
CA LYS A 20 -4.39 -16.77 -2.95
C LYS A 20 -5.07 -15.40 -2.79
N GLU A 21 -5.74 -15.18 -1.66
CA GLU A 21 -6.38 -13.90 -1.34
C GLU A 21 -5.36 -12.77 -1.20
N HIS A 22 -4.23 -13.00 -0.50
CA HIS A 22 -3.19 -11.98 -0.36
C HIS A 22 -2.52 -11.63 -1.69
N ILE A 23 -2.28 -12.61 -2.57
CA ILE A 23 -1.74 -12.33 -3.92
C ILE A 23 -2.74 -11.49 -4.72
N LEU A 24 -4.03 -11.85 -4.69
CA LEU A 24 -5.08 -11.07 -5.35
C LEU A 24 -5.13 -9.63 -4.82
N LEU A 25 -5.14 -9.44 -3.50
CA LEU A 25 -5.15 -8.13 -2.89
C LEU A 25 -3.88 -7.33 -3.22
N ALA A 26 -2.71 -7.96 -3.21
CA ALA A 26 -1.45 -7.35 -3.59
C ALA A 26 -1.49 -6.82 -5.03
N GLN A 27 -2.06 -7.59 -5.95
CA GLN A 27 -2.26 -7.13 -7.34
C GLN A 27 -3.22 -5.94 -7.41
N GLN A 28 -4.34 -5.98 -6.69
CA GLN A 28 -5.34 -4.92 -6.71
C GLN A 28 -4.84 -3.61 -6.11
N VAL A 29 -3.98 -3.67 -5.09
CA VAL A 29 -3.36 -2.46 -4.50
C VAL A 29 -2.10 -2.02 -5.25
N GLY A 30 -1.72 -2.72 -6.32
CA GLY A 30 -0.59 -2.38 -7.18
C GLY A 30 0.78 -2.60 -6.53
N VAL A 31 0.97 -3.68 -5.76
CA VAL A 31 2.29 -4.04 -5.23
C VAL A 31 3.22 -4.34 -6.41
N PRO A 32 4.34 -3.61 -6.56
CA PRO A 32 5.14 -3.66 -7.79
C PRO A 32 6.07 -4.87 -7.87
N ALA A 33 6.45 -5.46 -6.72
CA ALA A 33 7.35 -6.61 -6.66
C ALA A 33 7.03 -7.51 -5.46
N ILE A 34 7.18 -8.82 -5.66
CA ILE A 34 7.01 -9.84 -4.62
C ILE A 34 8.28 -10.70 -4.57
N VAL A 35 8.72 -11.03 -3.36
CA VAL A 35 9.71 -12.09 -3.10
C VAL A 35 9.02 -13.17 -2.28
N VAL A 36 9.25 -14.44 -2.60
CA VAL A 36 8.65 -15.56 -1.86
C VAL A 36 9.65 -16.14 -0.88
N PHE A 37 9.18 -16.42 0.33
CA PHE A 37 9.90 -17.23 1.31
C PHE A 37 9.16 -18.55 1.56
N LEU A 38 9.73 -19.66 1.08
CA LEU A 38 9.25 -21.01 1.35
C LEU A 38 9.75 -21.44 2.72
N ASN A 39 8.89 -21.28 3.72
CA ASN A 39 9.20 -21.48 5.13
C ASN A 39 8.92 -22.93 5.56
N LYS A 40 9.44 -23.32 6.74
CA LYS A 40 9.25 -24.64 7.36
C LYS A 40 9.82 -25.81 6.57
N ILE A 41 10.87 -25.59 5.75
CA ILE A 41 11.50 -26.71 5.04
C ILE A 41 12.18 -27.70 5.99
N ASP A 42 12.44 -27.30 7.24
CA ASP A 42 12.91 -28.20 8.30
C ASP A 42 11.91 -29.31 8.67
N GLN A 43 10.66 -29.18 8.23
CA GLN A 43 9.58 -30.14 8.50
C GLN A 43 9.30 -31.05 7.31
N VAL A 44 10.05 -30.89 6.21
CA VAL A 44 9.83 -31.61 4.95
C VAL A 44 11.13 -32.29 4.54
N ASP A 45 11.15 -33.61 4.64
CA ASP A 45 12.33 -34.43 4.29
C ASP A 45 12.39 -34.79 2.80
N ASP A 46 11.31 -34.54 2.05
CA ASP A 46 11.16 -34.90 0.63
C ASP A 46 11.40 -33.68 -0.28
N GLU A 47 12.48 -33.72 -1.05
CA GLU A 47 12.85 -32.66 -1.99
C GLU A 47 11.86 -32.55 -3.15
N GLU A 48 11.26 -33.67 -3.61
CA GLU A 48 10.26 -33.65 -4.69
C GLU A 48 8.99 -32.91 -4.25
N LEU A 49 8.60 -33.02 -2.97
CA LEU A 49 7.46 -32.30 -2.42
C LEU A 49 7.72 -30.78 -2.38
N LEU A 50 8.93 -30.37 -2.03
CA LEU A 50 9.30 -28.95 -2.01
C LEU A 50 9.31 -28.35 -3.43
N GLU A 51 9.82 -29.09 -4.42
CA GLU A 51 9.76 -28.70 -5.83
C GLU A 51 8.32 -28.57 -6.33
N LEU A 52 7.43 -29.50 -5.95
CA LEU A 52 6.02 -29.44 -6.29
C LEU A 52 5.35 -28.20 -5.68
N VAL A 53 5.60 -27.92 -4.40
CA VAL A 53 5.06 -26.73 -3.74
C VAL A 53 5.58 -25.45 -4.40
N GLU A 54 6.86 -25.42 -4.79
CA GLU A 54 7.41 -24.29 -5.54
C GLU A 54 6.67 -24.07 -6.87
N LEU A 55 6.42 -25.14 -7.62
CA LEU A 55 5.65 -25.10 -8.87
C LEU A 55 4.24 -24.53 -8.63
N GLU A 56 3.52 -25.03 -7.62
CA GLU A 56 2.17 -24.55 -7.29
C GLU A 56 2.14 -23.06 -6.91
N ILE A 57 3.18 -22.57 -6.22
CA ILE A 57 3.33 -21.15 -5.89
C ILE A 57 3.50 -20.33 -7.18
N ARG A 58 4.36 -20.76 -8.10
CA ARG A 58 4.59 -20.07 -9.37
C ARG A 58 3.32 -20.01 -10.21
N GLU A 59 2.60 -21.12 -10.35
CA GLU A 59 1.31 -21.16 -11.06
C GLU A 59 0.26 -20.25 -10.40
N THR A 60 0.26 -20.17 -9.07
CA THR A 60 -0.66 -19.29 -8.33
C THR A 60 -0.33 -17.82 -8.58
N LEU A 61 0.96 -17.46 -8.62
CA LEU A 61 1.40 -16.10 -8.96
C LEU A 61 1.01 -15.74 -10.41
N ASP A 62 1.27 -16.63 -11.36
CA ASP A 62 0.91 -16.45 -12.77
C ASP A 62 -0.61 -16.24 -12.94
N ARG A 63 -1.43 -16.99 -12.21
CA ARG A 63 -2.91 -16.86 -12.24
C ARG A 63 -3.41 -15.47 -11.86
N TYR A 64 -2.67 -14.75 -11.02
CA TYR A 64 -3.01 -13.40 -10.56
C TYR A 64 -2.17 -12.32 -11.23
N ASN A 65 -1.58 -12.61 -12.40
CA ASN A 65 -0.80 -11.69 -13.22
C ASN A 65 0.51 -11.19 -12.57
N PHE A 66 1.12 -12.00 -11.70
CA PHE A 66 2.51 -11.83 -11.30
C PHE A 66 3.41 -12.76 -12.14
N PRO A 67 4.64 -12.35 -12.51
CA PRO A 67 5.53 -13.19 -13.30
C PRO A 67 6.14 -14.29 -12.42
N GLY A 68 5.40 -15.37 -12.20
CA GLY A 68 5.74 -16.44 -11.27
C GLY A 68 7.08 -17.10 -11.59
N SER A 69 7.46 -17.18 -12.86
CA SER A 69 8.76 -17.72 -13.31
C SER A 69 9.96 -16.80 -13.02
N GLU A 70 9.75 -15.49 -12.89
CA GLU A 70 10.82 -14.50 -12.65
C GLU A 70 10.97 -14.17 -11.16
N ILE A 71 9.93 -14.40 -10.36
CA ILE A 71 9.92 -14.10 -8.94
C ILE A 71 10.91 -15.01 -8.18
N PRO A 72 11.83 -14.43 -7.38
CA PRO A 72 12.74 -15.20 -6.53
C PRO A 72 11.99 -15.94 -5.41
N ILE A 73 12.36 -17.21 -5.21
CA ILE A 73 11.85 -18.05 -4.13
C ILE A 73 13.03 -18.50 -3.28
N ILE A 74 13.01 -18.17 -1.99
CA ILE A 74 14.05 -18.55 -1.03
C ILE A 74 13.47 -19.53 -0.03
N SER A 75 14.09 -20.71 0.07
CA SER A 75 13.66 -21.77 0.97
C SER A 75 14.44 -21.77 2.28
N GLY A 76 13.76 -21.85 3.42
CA GLY A 76 14.40 -21.84 4.73
C GLY A 76 13.46 -22.17 5.90
N SER A 77 14.01 -22.06 7.11
CA SER A 77 13.26 -22.20 8.36
C SER A 77 13.41 -20.95 9.19
N ALA A 78 12.33 -20.16 9.27
CA ALA A 78 12.31 -18.96 10.12
C ALA A 78 12.41 -19.32 11.60
N LEU A 79 11.87 -20.48 12.02
CA LEU A 79 11.91 -20.93 13.41
C LEU A 79 13.36 -21.22 13.84
N LEU A 80 14.06 -22.06 13.08
CA LEU A 80 15.45 -22.44 13.41
C LEU A 80 16.40 -21.23 13.34
N ALA A 81 16.18 -20.31 12.39
CA ALA A 81 16.93 -19.06 12.32
C ALA A 81 16.73 -18.20 13.59
N VAL A 82 15.49 -18.05 14.07
CA VAL A 82 15.19 -17.30 15.30
C VAL A 82 15.75 -17.99 16.55
N GLU A 83 15.69 -19.32 16.61
CA GLU A 83 16.26 -20.09 17.72
C GLU A 83 17.79 -19.94 17.79
N ALA A 84 18.47 -19.96 16.64
CA ALA A 84 19.90 -19.71 16.55
C ALA A 84 20.23 -18.29 17.05
N LEU A 85 19.53 -17.27 16.55
CA LEU A 85 19.72 -15.87 16.96
C LEU A 85 19.38 -15.61 18.43
N SER A 86 18.48 -16.41 19.01
CA SER A 86 18.15 -16.32 20.43
C SER A 86 19.27 -16.87 21.33
N LYS A 87 20.04 -17.84 20.83
CA LYS A 87 21.22 -18.39 21.53
C LYS A 87 22.44 -17.49 21.38
N ASP A 88 22.61 -16.89 20.20
CA ASP A 88 23.66 -15.92 19.91
C ASP A 88 23.12 -14.82 18.97
N SER A 89 22.95 -13.62 19.52
CA SER A 89 22.37 -12.48 18.79
C SER A 89 23.34 -11.83 17.80
N GLN A 90 24.60 -12.25 17.77
CA GLN A 90 25.63 -11.72 16.88
C GLN A 90 26.16 -12.75 15.88
N ILE A 91 25.39 -13.82 15.61
CA ILE A 91 25.72 -14.80 14.57
C ILE A 91 25.99 -14.06 13.25
N GLN A 92 27.22 -14.19 12.76
CA GLN A 92 27.64 -13.60 11.49
C GLN A 92 27.19 -14.50 10.33
N LYS A 93 27.01 -13.89 9.14
CA LYS A 93 26.80 -14.63 7.88
C LYS A 93 27.88 -15.70 7.72
N GLY A 94 27.49 -16.93 7.36
CA GLY A 94 28.34 -18.11 7.21
C GLY A 94 28.51 -18.96 8.46
N LYS A 95 27.81 -18.64 9.57
CA LYS A 95 27.94 -19.37 10.85
C LYS A 95 26.77 -20.30 11.16
N ASP A 96 25.60 -20.05 10.61
CA ASP A 96 24.42 -20.90 10.77
C ASP A 96 23.65 -20.96 9.44
N PRO A 97 23.32 -22.17 8.95
CA PRO A 97 22.70 -22.34 7.64
C PRO A 97 21.30 -21.71 7.55
N TRP A 98 20.55 -21.63 8.66
CA TRP A 98 19.21 -21.06 8.69
C TRP A 98 19.24 -19.54 8.75
N VAL A 99 20.15 -18.98 9.55
CA VAL A 99 20.42 -17.54 9.56
C VAL A 99 20.91 -17.06 8.19
N ASP A 100 21.72 -17.87 7.50
CA ASP A 100 22.19 -17.55 6.15
C ASP A 100 21.06 -17.49 5.12
N LYS A 101 20.01 -18.32 5.25
CA LYS A 101 18.80 -18.21 4.41
C LYS A 101 18.05 -16.91 4.64
N ILE A 102 18.03 -16.38 5.86
CA ILE A 102 17.43 -15.07 6.14
C ILE A 102 18.28 -13.94 5.54
N TYR A 103 19.61 -14.02 5.65
CA TYR A 103 20.48 -13.08 4.94
C TYR A 103 20.28 -13.11 3.43
N GLN A 104 20.16 -14.32 2.86
CA GLN A 104 19.87 -14.50 1.43
C GLN A 104 18.51 -13.90 1.05
N LEU A 105 17.47 -14.08 1.87
CA LEU A 105 16.17 -13.47 1.67
C LEU A 105 16.28 -11.94 1.65
N MET A 106 16.96 -11.33 2.62
CA MET A 106 17.13 -9.88 2.67
C MET A 106 17.93 -9.34 1.49
N GLU A 107 19.02 -10.01 1.11
CA GLU A 107 19.81 -9.66 -0.08
C GLU A 107 18.99 -9.78 -1.37
N THR A 108 18.09 -10.76 -1.44
CA THR A 108 17.17 -10.93 -2.58
C THR A 108 16.14 -9.81 -2.60
N VAL A 109 15.59 -9.43 -1.45
CA VAL A 109 14.66 -8.29 -1.32
C VAL A 109 15.31 -7.00 -1.78
N ASP A 110 16.55 -6.72 -1.34
CA ASP A 110 17.30 -5.52 -1.71
C ASP A 110 17.54 -5.42 -3.24
N ASN A 111 17.70 -6.57 -3.91
CA ASN A 111 17.95 -6.63 -5.36
C ASN A 111 16.66 -6.68 -6.20
N ALA A 112 15.64 -7.40 -5.74
CA ALA A 112 14.44 -7.70 -6.50
C ALA A 112 13.32 -6.66 -6.32
N ILE A 113 13.26 -5.99 -5.17
CA ILE A 113 12.27 -4.95 -4.92
C ILE A 113 12.89 -3.61 -5.31
N PRO A 114 12.47 -3.00 -6.43
CA PRO A 114 13.04 -1.73 -6.86
C PRO A 114 12.76 -0.69 -5.79
N LEU A 115 13.77 0.12 -5.47
CA LEU A 115 13.54 1.31 -4.68
C LEU A 115 12.46 2.13 -5.40
N PRO A 116 11.33 2.44 -4.74
CA PRO A 116 10.28 3.20 -5.37
C PRO A 116 10.88 4.51 -5.85
N GLN A 117 10.75 4.80 -7.14
CA GLN A 117 11.12 6.09 -7.66
C GLN A 117 10.26 7.12 -6.93
N ARG A 118 10.88 7.87 -6.04
CA ARG A 118 10.23 9.01 -5.40
C ARG A 118 9.90 9.96 -6.55
N ASP A 119 8.61 10.22 -6.73
CA ASP A 119 8.09 11.12 -7.76
C ASP A 119 8.39 12.59 -7.42
N ILE A 120 9.64 12.92 -7.10
CA ILE A 120 10.06 14.22 -6.55
C ILE A 120 9.82 15.36 -7.55
N ASP A 121 9.91 15.06 -8.86
CA ASP A 121 9.74 16.02 -9.94
C ASP A 121 8.27 16.25 -10.34
N LYS A 122 7.33 15.50 -9.75
CA LYS A 122 5.89 15.72 -9.97
C LYS A 122 5.38 16.88 -9.11
N GLN A 123 4.20 17.38 -9.44
CA GLN A 123 3.52 18.39 -8.64
C GLN A 123 3.20 17.85 -7.25
N PHE A 124 3.46 18.66 -6.23
CA PHE A 124 3.31 18.27 -4.82
C PHE A 124 1.90 17.79 -4.51
N LEU A 125 1.80 16.66 -3.81
CA LEU A 125 0.55 16.16 -3.24
C LEU A 125 0.82 15.37 -1.96
N MET A 126 0.10 15.72 -0.90
CA MET A 126 0.12 15.02 0.39
C MET A 126 -1.32 14.79 0.87
N ALA A 127 -1.66 13.54 1.18
CA ALA A 127 -2.95 13.22 1.78
C ALA A 127 -2.93 13.56 3.28
N VAL A 128 -3.97 14.26 3.76
CA VAL A 128 -4.08 14.62 5.18
C VAL A 128 -4.61 13.42 5.96
N GLU A 129 -3.80 12.92 6.88
CA GLU A 129 -4.14 11.80 7.77
C GLU A 129 -4.66 12.29 9.12
N ASN A 130 -4.08 13.38 9.64
CA ASN A 130 -4.49 13.99 10.90
C ASN A 130 -4.21 15.50 10.91
N VAL A 131 -4.91 16.20 11.80
CA VAL A 131 -4.80 17.66 11.98
C VAL A 131 -4.62 17.98 13.45
N VAL A 132 -3.53 18.65 13.77
CA VAL A 132 -3.18 19.07 15.12
C VAL A 132 -3.14 20.60 15.17
N SER A 133 -3.73 21.21 16.19
CA SER A 133 -3.59 22.65 16.44
C SER A 133 -2.57 22.85 17.55
N ILE A 134 -1.50 23.59 17.26
CA ILE A 134 -0.48 23.94 18.24
C ILE A 134 -0.74 25.37 18.70
N THR A 135 -1.06 25.53 19.98
CA THR A 135 -1.30 26.84 20.60
C THR A 135 -0.14 27.79 20.33
N GLY A 136 -0.42 28.95 19.74
CA GLY A 136 0.59 29.97 19.43
C GLY A 136 1.45 29.72 18.18
N ARG A 137 1.33 28.56 17.51
CA ARG A 137 2.04 28.27 16.24
C ARG A 137 1.10 28.15 15.04
N GLY A 138 -0.09 27.56 15.22
CA GLY A 138 -1.08 27.38 14.16
C GLY A 138 -1.49 25.92 13.96
N THR A 139 -2.03 25.62 12.78
CA THR A 139 -2.55 24.29 12.44
C THR A 139 -1.52 23.48 11.66
N VAL A 140 -1.25 22.26 12.11
CA VAL A 140 -0.36 21.29 11.48
C VAL A 140 -1.19 20.18 10.86
N ALA A 141 -1.01 19.95 9.56
CA ALA A 141 -1.53 18.79 8.85
C ALA A 141 -0.44 17.72 8.76
N THR A 142 -0.73 16.49 9.13
CA THR A 142 0.22 15.38 9.04
C THR A 142 -0.20 14.39 7.96
N GLY A 143 0.77 13.83 7.25
CA GLY A 143 0.56 12.73 6.33
C GLY A 143 1.82 12.34 5.57
N ARG A 144 1.70 11.33 4.72
CA ARG A 144 2.75 10.94 3.78
C ARG A 144 2.67 11.80 2.53
N VAL A 145 3.81 12.38 2.11
CA VAL A 145 3.92 13.03 0.81
C VAL A 145 3.83 11.94 -0.27
N GLU A 146 2.79 11.96 -1.09
CA GLU A 146 2.59 10.95 -2.15
C GLU A 146 3.51 11.21 -3.32
N ARG A 147 3.64 12.47 -3.72
CA ARG A 147 4.47 12.90 -4.85
C ARG A 147 4.93 14.34 -4.72
N GLY A 148 5.95 14.67 -5.49
CA GLY A 148 6.58 15.97 -5.54
C GLY A 148 7.44 16.27 -4.33
N GLN A 149 7.63 17.57 -4.11
CA GLN A 149 8.42 18.11 -3.02
C GLN A 149 7.80 19.41 -2.53
N ILE A 150 8.03 19.74 -1.27
CA ILE A 150 7.54 20.97 -0.65
C ILE A 150 8.63 21.56 0.23
N LYS A 151 8.72 22.90 0.24
CA LYS A 151 9.64 23.67 1.07
C LYS A 151 8.89 24.64 1.96
N VAL A 152 9.54 25.08 3.03
CA VAL A 152 9.04 26.19 3.84
C VAL A 152 8.98 27.45 2.97
N GLY A 153 7.84 28.13 2.99
CA GLY A 153 7.55 29.31 2.17
C GLY A 153 6.72 29.01 0.92
N ASP A 154 6.59 27.75 0.52
CA ASP A 154 5.79 27.37 -0.64
C ASP A 154 4.30 27.61 -0.40
N THR A 155 3.58 27.91 -1.48
CA THR A 155 2.12 28.06 -1.47
C THR A 155 1.47 26.73 -1.85
N VAL A 156 0.43 26.34 -1.12
CA VAL A 156 -0.33 25.11 -1.35
C VAL A 156 -1.83 25.36 -1.29
N GLU A 157 -2.62 24.48 -1.89
CA GLU A 157 -4.07 24.45 -1.77
C GLU A 157 -4.50 23.31 -0.84
N VAL A 158 -5.45 23.60 0.04
CA VAL A 158 -6.19 22.59 0.81
C VAL A 158 -7.43 22.23 0.01
N ILE A 159 -7.53 20.98 -0.44
CA ILE A 159 -8.52 20.54 -1.43
C ILE A 159 -9.31 19.35 -0.91
N GLY A 160 -10.63 19.37 -1.18
CA GLY A 160 -11.55 18.26 -0.91
C GLY A 160 -12.47 18.54 0.27
N LEU A 161 -13.67 17.94 0.25
CA LEU A 161 -14.73 18.01 1.29
C LEU A 161 -15.33 19.41 1.58
N LYS A 162 -14.57 20.48 1.38
CA LYS A 162 -14.94 21.89 1.52
C LYS A 162 -14.42 22.70 0.33
N ASP A 163 -14.70 23.99 0.34
CA ASP A 163 -14.15 24.92 -0.64
C ASP A 163 -12.62 24.92 -0.60
N THR A 164 -12.02 25.01 -1.78
CA THR A 164 -10.56 25.02 -1.92
C THR A 164 -10.03 26.35 -1.40
N GLN A 165 -8.99 26.27 -0.55
CA GLN A 165 -8.36 27.43 0.05
C GLN A 165 -6.85 27.38 -0.16
N THR A 166 -6.27 28.53 -0.48
CA THR A 166 -4.82 28.67 -0.65
C THR A 166 -4.17 29.11 0.66
N THR A 167 -3.03 28.52 1.00
CA THR A 167 -2.26 28.84 2.20
C THR A 167 -0.76 28.72 1.94
N THR A 168 0.06 29.17 2.89
CA THR A 168 1.53 29.11 2.81
C THR A 168 2.08 28.16 3.87
N VAL A 169 3.02 27.33 3.48
CA VAL A 169 3.78 26.46 4.39
C VAL A 169 4.72 27.32 5.22
N ILE A 170 4.59 27.27 6.54
CA ILE A 170 5.43 28.03 7.49
C ILE A 170 6.39 27.16 8.28
N GLY A 171 6.25 25.84 8.21
CA GLY A 171 7.17 24.91 8.84
C GLY A 171 6.93 23.48 8.39
N LEU A 172 8.00 22.69 8.37
CA LEU A 172 7.99 21.26 8.09
C LEU A 172 8.69 20.55 9.25
N GLU A 173 8.09 19.46 9.75
CA GLU A 173 8.63 18.69 10.86
C GLU A 173 8.43 17.19 10.65
N MET A 174 9.47 16.39 10.94
CA MET A 174 9.42 14.94 10.94
C MET A 174 10.12 14.42 12.19
N PHE A 175 9.41 13.67 13.05
CA PHE A 175 9.95 13.10 14.30
C PHE A 175 10.75 14.10 15.16
N GLN A 176 10.15 15.25 15.50
CA GLN A 176 10.77 16.32 16.29
C GLN A 176 11.98 17.00 15.64
N LYS A 177 12.23 16.76 14.34
CA LYS A 177 13.26 17.44 13.56
C LYS A 177 12.62 18.41 12.58
N THR A 178 13.07 19.65 12.60
CA THR A 178 12.68 20.66 11.61
C THR A 178 13.35 20.35 10.28
N LEU A 179 12.59 20.48 9.20
CA LEU A 179 13.05 20.27 7.83
C LEU A 179 12.92 21.58 7.04
N GLU A 180 13.84 21.82 6.11
CA GLU A 180 13.70 22.89 5.12
C GLU A 180 12.87 22.45 3.91
N LYS A 181 12.91 21.15 3.62
CA LYS A 181 12.27 20.50 2.47
C LYS A 181 11.77 19.12 2.87
N SER A 182 10.64 18.71 2.31
CA SER A 182 10.16 17.33 2.33
C SER A 182 9.90 16.83 0.90
N VAL A 183 10.05 15.53 0.69
CA VAL A 183 9.92 14.88 -0.62
C VAL A 183 8.96 13.71 -0.56
N ALA A 184 8.51 13.24 -1.72
CA ALA A 184 7.72 12.02 -1.85
C ALA A 184 8.30 10.86 -1.00
N GLY A 185 7.42 10.21 -0.25
CA GLY A 185 7.75 9.13 0.69
C GLY A 185 7.88 9.56 2.16
N ASP A 186 8.11 10.84 2.43
CA ASP A 186 8.27 11.35 3.79
C ASP A 186 6.94 11.42 4.56
N ASN A 187 6.95 11.00 5.83
CA ASN A 187 5.85 11.26 6.77
C ASN A 187 6.12 12.58 7.51
N VAL A 188 5.40 13.64 7.16
CA VAL A 188 5.72 15.01 7.58
C VAL A 188 4.51 15.70 8.22
N GLY A 189 4.78 16.56 9.20
CA GLY A 189 3.86 17.57 9.70
C GLY A 189 4.13 18.91 9.00
N ILE A 190 3.11 19.43 8.32
CA ILE A 190 3.16 20.71 7.61
C ILE A 190 2.37 21.75 8.41
N LEU A 191 3.07 22.76 8.91
CA LEU A 191 2.46 23.90 9.60
C LEU A 191 1.96 24.92 8.56
N LEU A 192 0.66 25.24 8.61
CA LEU A 192 -0.03 26.09 7.63
C LEU A 192 -0.33 27.48 8.20
N ARG A 193 -0.11 28.51 7.40
CA ARG A 193 -0.41 29.90 7.77
C ARG A 193 -1.91 30.17 7.73
N GLY A 194 -2.45 30.70 8.82
CA GLY A 194 -3.81 31.26 8.83
C GLY A 194 -4.95 30.24 8.69
N VAL A 195 -4.64 28.94 8.60
CA VAL A 195 -5.65 27.87 8.54
C VAL A 195 -6.03 27.47 9.96
N GLN A 196 -7.33 27.43 10.22
CA GLN A 196 -7.92 26.96 11.47
C GLN A 196 -8.15 25.45 11.42
N LYS A 197 -8.15 24.80 12.58
CA LYS A 197 -8.39 23.35 12.69
C LYS A 197 -9.70 22.89 12.07
N HIS A 198 -10.74 23.72 12.04
CA HIS A 198 -12.03 23.35 11.46
C HIS A 198 -12.07 23.52 9.93
N GLU A 199 -11.10 24.19 9.32
CA GLU A 199 -11.04 24.41 7.86
C GLU A 199 -10.33 23.26 7.14
N ILE A 200 -9.56 22.44 7.87
CA ILE A 200 -8.83 21.29 7.36
C ILE A 200 -9.15 20.04 8.17
N GLN A 201 -9.33 18.90 7.49
CA GLN A 201 -9.64 17.63 8.15
C GLN A 201 -9.03 16.45 7.38
N ARG A 202 -9.01 15.29 8.04
CA ARG A 202 -8.66 14.01 7.39
C ARG A 202 -9.53 13.80 6.15
N GLY A 203 -8.93 13.27 5.09
CA GLY A 203 -9.58 13.08 3.78
C GLY A 203 -9.48 14.29 2.85
N MET A 204 -8.88 15.39 3.29
CA MET A 204 -8.42 16.44 2.38
C MET A 204 -7.01 16.14 1.88
N VAL A 205 -6.57 16.89 0.88
CA VAL A 205 -5.19 16.85 0.39
C VAL A 205 -4.58 18.25 0.42
N LEU A 206 -3.27 18.32 0.66
CA LEU A 206 -2.46 19.49 0.34
C LEU A 206 -1.82 19.27 -1.01
N ALA A 207 -1.98 20.21 -1.94
CA ALA A 207 -1.41 20.09 -3.28
C ALA A 207 -0.82 21.40 -3.77
N GLU A 208 0.05 21.30 -4.77
CA GLU A 208 0.51 22.48 -5.52
C GLU A 208 -0.70 23.19 -6.16
N PRO A 209 -0.78 24.53 -6.11
CA PRO A 209 -1.95 25.26 -6.60
C PRO A 209 -2.30 24.94 -8.05
N GLY A 210 -3.56 24.59 -8.30
CA GLY A 210 -4.05 24.25 -9.64
C GLY A 210 -3.62 22.87 -10.18
N SER A 211 -2.88 22.07 -9.40
CA SER A 211 -2.43 20.72 -9.83
C SER A 211 -3.54 19.66 -9.79
N ILE A 212 -4.59 19.88 -8.99
CA ILE A 212 -5.72 18.96 -8.85
C ILE A 212 -6.99 19.74 -8.53
N THR A 213 -8.14 19.24 -9.00
CA THR A 213 -9.46 19.79 -8.68
C THR A 213 -10.33 18.72 -8.02
N PRO A 214 -11.20 19.07 -7.07
CA PRO A 214 -12.11 18.10 -6.47
C PRO A 214 -13.23 17.73 -7.46
N HIS A 215 -13.59 16.45 -7.52
CA HIS A 215 -14.65 15.92 -8.36
C HIS A 215 -15.68 15.15 -7.54
N THR A 216 -16.95 15.18 -7.96
CA THR A 216 -18.07 14.47 -7.30
C THR A 216 -18.67 13.36 -8.15
N ARG A 217 -18.31 13.31 -9.44
CA ARG A 217 -18.75 12.28 -10.39
C ARG A 217 -17.55 11.77 -11.15
N PHE A 218 -17.45 10.45 -11.24
CA PHE A 218 -16.40 9.76 -11.97
C PHE A 218 -16.94 8.43 -12.50
N GLN A 219 -16.25 7.88 -13.50
CA GLN A 219 -16.42 6.50 -13.93
C GLN A 219 -15.28 5.69 -13.35
N ALA A 220 -15.56 4.46 -12.93
CA ALA A 220 -14.56 3.54 -12.40
C ALA A 220 -14.90 2.12 -12.83
N GLN A 221 -13.85 1.34 -13.08
CA GLN A 221 -13.95 -0.11 -13.18
C GLN A 221 -13.88 -0.69 -11.77
N VAL A 222 -14.79 -1.60 -11.46
CA VAL A 222 -14.94 -2.16 -10.11
C VAL A 222 -15.06 -3.68 -10.17
N TYR A 223 -14.37 -4.38 -9.27
CA TYR A 223 -14.59 -5.79 -9.00
C TYR A 223 -15.43 -5.94 -7.72
N ILE A 224 -16.48 -6.76 -7.77
CA ILE A 224 -17.36 -6.96 -6.62
C ILE A 224 -16.99 -8.26 -5.93
N LEU A 225 -16.40 -8.16 -4.74
CA LEU A 225 -16.01 -9.30 -3.92
C LEU A 225 -17.17 -10.27 -3.67
N LYS A 226 -16.90 -11.56 -3.91
CA LYS A 226 -17.79 -12.69 -3.61
C LYS A 226 -17.86 -12.95 -2.11
N LYS A 227 -18.86 -13.73 -1.68
CA LYS A 227 -19.04 -14.13 -0.28
C LYS A 227 -17.79 -14.78 0.34
N ASN A 228 -17.12 -15.66 -0.41
CA ASN A 228 -15.92 -16.35 0.05
C ASN A 228 -14.70 -15.42 0.16
N GLU A 229 -14.75 -14.24 -0.46
CA GLU A 229 -13.75 -13.16 -0.36
C GLU A 229 -14.17 -12.10 0.70
N GLY A 230 -15.10 -12.44 1.60
CA GLY A 230 -15.64 -11.52 2.61
C GLY A 230 -16.56 -10.43 2.06
N GLY A 231 -16.94 -10.54 0.78
CA GLY A 231 -17.78 -9.57 0.10
C GLY A 231 -19.28 -9.79 0.28
N ARG A 232 -20.05 -9.40 -0.73
CA ARG A 232 -21.51 -9.44 -0.66
C ARG A 232 -22.05 -10.84 -0.96
N HIS A 233 -23.17 -11.17 -0.33
CA HIS A 233 -23.95 -12.37 -0.64
C HIS A 233 -24.98 -12.14 -1.74
N THR A 234 -25.47 -10.90 -1.86
CA THR A 234 -26.57 -10.52 -2.73
C THR A 234 -26.15 -9.41 -3.68
N SER A 235 -26.81 -9.39 -4.84
CA SER A 235 -26.68 -8.30 -5.80
C SER A 235 -27.05 -6.95 -5.23
N PHE A 236 -26.66 -5.91 -5.95
CA PHE A 236 -27.14 -4.56 -5.72
C PHE A 236 -27.52 -3.89 -7.05
N LEU A 237 -28.38 -2.88 -6.91
CA LEU A 237 -29.00 -2.16 -8.02
C LEU A 237 -28.45 -0.74 -8.11
N PRO A 238 -28.65 -0.05 -9.25
CA PRO A 238 -28.42 1.39 -9.34
C PRO A 238 -29.13 2.12 -8.20
N GLY A 239 -28.45 3.09 -7.61
CA GLY A 239 -28.88 3.80 -6.40
C GLY A 239 -28.28 3.28 -5.10
N TYR A 240 -27.54 2.16 -5.13
CA TYR A 240 -26.77 1.70 -3.96
C TYR A 240 -25.79 2.79 -3.49
N ARG A 241 -25.67 2.94 -2.16
CA ARG A 241 -24.87 4.00 -1.52
C ARG A 241 -23.79 3.45 -0.58
N PRO A 242 -22.70 2.86 -1.11
CA PRO A 242 -21.58 2.42 -0.29
C PRO A 242 -20.70 3.58 0.17
N GLN A 243 -19.80 3.29 1.12
CA GLN A 243 -18.66 4.15 1.41
C GLN A 243 -17.55 3.89 0.37
N PHE A 244 -16.98 4.97 -0.15
CA PHE A 244 -15.82 4.95 -1.02
C PHE A 244 -14.61 5.43 -0.22
N TYR A 245 -13.53 4.67 -0.30
CA TYR A 245 -12.26 5.01 0.31
C TYR A 245 -11.30 5.49 -0.77
N VAL A 246 -10.92 6.77 -0.72
CA VAL A 246 -9.98 7.40 -1.65
C VAL A 246 -8.88 8.06 -0.85
N ARG A 247 -7.68 7.44 -0.85
CA ARG A 247 -6.56 7.82 0.02
C ARG A 247 -6.98 7.77 1.49
N THR A 248 -7.00 8.93 2.16
CA THR A 248 -7.40 9.09 3.56
C THR A 248 -8.88 9.47 3.72
N THR A 249 -9.58 9.66 2.59
CA THR A 249 -10.99 10.08 2.52
C THR A 249 -11.91 8.87 2.55
N ASP A 250 -12.91 8.93 3.42
CA ASP A 250 -14.08 8.08 3.39
C ASP A 250 -15.31 8.94 3.07
N VAL A 251 -15.99 8.62 1.97
CA VAL A 251 -17.17 9.39 1.51
C VAL A 251 -18.26 8.46 1.00
N THR A 252 -19.50 8.75 1.37
CA THR A 252 -20.65 8.02 0.84
C THR A 252 -20.91 8.47 -0.59
N GLY A 253 -20.83 7.54 -1.53
CA GLY A 253 -21.15 7.79 -2.93
C GLY A 253 -22.44 7.09 -3.34
N LYS A 254 -23.08 7.56 -4.41
CA LYS A 254 -24.22 6.88 -5.02
C LYS A 254 -23.77 6.26 -6.34
N ILE A 255 -24.03 4.98 -6.52
CA ILE A 255 -23.81 4.32 -7.81
C ILE A 255 -24.99 4.66 -8.72
N GLU A 256 -24.73 5.35 -9.83
CA GLU A 256 -25.80 5.81 -10.75
C GLU A 256 -26.18 4.78 -11.81
N SER A 257 -25.21 4.05 -12.35
CA SER A 257 -25.42 3.07 -13.40
C SER A 257 -24.26 2.08 -13.47
N PHE A 258 -24.48 0.96 -14.16
CA PHE A 258 -23.48 -0.05 -14.45
C PHE A 258 -23.40 -0.27 -15.95
N LYS A 259 -22.19 -0.57 -16.42
CA LYS A 259 -21.93 -0.94 -17.79
C LYS A 259 -21.03 -2.17 -17.83
N ALA A 260 -21.24 -3.03 -18.82
CA ALA A 260 -20.29 -4.08 -19.17
C ALA A 260 -19.10 -3.49 -19.95
N ASP A 261 -18.08 -4.32 -20.19
CA ASP A 261 -16.88 -3.93 -20.94
C ASP A 261 -17.19 -3.53 -22.40
N ASP A 262 -18.33 -3.98 -22.94
CA ASP A 262 -18.85 -3.58 -24.26
C ASP A 262 -19.74 -2.32 -24.21
N ASP A 263 -19.69 -1.55 -23.12
CA ASP A 263 -20.49 -0.36 -22.83
C ASP A 263 -22.01 -0.62 -22.71
N SER A 264 -22.46 -1.88 -22.74
CA SER A 264 -23.88 -2.20 -22.60
C SER A 264 -24.38 -2.00 -21.16
N PRO A 265 -25.62 -1.50 -20.96
CA PRO A 265 -26.14 -1.20 -19.63
C PRO A 265 -26.47 -2.49 -18.86
N ILE A 266 -26.02 -2.58 -17.61
CA ILE A 266 -26.32 -3.69 -16.72
C ILE A 266 -27.37 -3.25 -15.68
N PRO A 267 -28.51 -3.95 -15.55
CA PRO A 267 -29.57 -3.56 -14.61
C PRO A 267 -29.25 -3.94 -13.15
N MET A 268 -28.39 -4.95 -12.94
CA MET A 268 -28.08 -5.51 -11.64
C MET A 268 -26.68 -6.12 -11.65
N VAL A 269 -25.90 -5.88 -10.59
CA VAL A 269 -24.57 -6.46 -10.44
C VAL A 269 -24.60 -7.55 -9.38
N MET A 270 -24.15 -8.75 -9.75
CA MET A 270 -23.87 -9.84 -8.84
C MET A 270 -22.41 -9.77 -8.38
N PRO A 271 -22.08 -10.26 -7.17
CA PRO A 271 -20.69 -10.47 -6.78
C PRO A 271 -19.96 -11.41 -7.73
N GLY A 272 -18.75 -11.04 -8.14
CA GLY A 272 -17.84 -11.81 -8.99
C GLY A 272 -17.61 -11.28 -10.38
#